data_AF-A0A421G1N8-F1
#
_entry.id   AF-A0A421G1N8-F1
#
_cell.length_a   1.000
_cell.length_b   1.000
_cell.length_c   1.000
_cell.angle_alpha   90.00
_cell.angle_beta   90.00
_cell.angle_gamma   90.00
#
_symmetry.space_group_name_H-M   'P 1'
#
loop_
_entity.id
_entity.type
_entity.pdbx_description
1 polymer ?
#
loop_
_entity_poly.entity_id
_entity_poly.type
_entity_poly.pdbx_seq_one_letter_code
_entity_poly.pdbx_strand_id
1 'polypeptide(L)'
;MVPLLVCAEFTAKQIVLGSPLMFGAAHLHHFMEYVRHGRSPKDAALTVGFQLIYTSLFGAYATFIFLRTGHFVSIFLVHMFCNVMGFPDLTFFNPENGLHPYRIVLLGAYLIGIYGFSRLLMPLTEPAIYSSEMWNVTVSAKEHELVFRFTETL
;
A
#
# COMPACT_ATOMS: atom_id res chain seq x y z
N MET A 1 -7.35 3.99 10.23
CA MET A 1 -8.70 4.02 9.62
C MET A 1 -9.25 2.65 9.26
N VAL A 2 -8.41 1.67 8.91
CA VAL A 2 -8.89 0.35 8.43
C VAL A 2 -9.85 -0.37 9.40
N PRO A 3 -9.58 -0.51 10.72
CA PRO A 3 -10.52 -1.22 11.61
C PRO A 3 -11.92 -0.58 11.67
N LEU A 4 -11.99 0.75 11.66
CA LEU A 4 -13.28 1.47 11.66
C LEU A 4 -14.08 1.23 10.38
N LEU A 5 -13.40 1.17 9.22
CA LEU A 5 -14.06 0.88 7.95
C LEU A 5 -14.54 -0.57 7.86
N VAL A 6 -13.82 -1.50 8.52
CA VAL A 6 -14.28 -2.88 8.69
C VAL A 6 -15.53 -2.92 9.56
N CYS A 7 -15.54 -2.24 10.72
CA CYS A 7 -16.71 -2.16 11.59
C CYS A 7 -17.92 -1.48 10.91
N ALA A 8 -17.66 -0.54 10.01
CA ALA A 8 -18.69 0.11 9.19
C ALA A 8 -19.10 -0.72 7.95
N GLU A 9 -18.72 -2.00 7.91
CA GLU A 9 -19.12 -2.98 6.89
C GLU A 9 -18.73 -2.63 5.45
N PHE A 10 -17.67 -1.84 5.26
CA PHE A 10 -17.14 -1.59 3.92
C PHE A 10 -16.49 -2.87 3.36
N THR A 11 -16.65 -3.08 2.05
CA THR A 11 -15.99 -4.19 1.36
C THR A 11 -14.47 -4.02 1.37
N ALA A 12 -13.72 -5.13 1.36
CA ALA A 12 -12.26 -5.10 1.33
C ALA A 12 -11.71 -4.22 0.19
N LYS A 13 -12.35 -4.23 -0.99
CA LYS A 13 -11.97 -3.37 -2.13
C LYS A 13 -12.10 -1.88 -1.81
N GLN A 14 -13.21 -1.47 -1.19
CA GLN A 14 -13.42 -0.09 -0.78
C GLN A 14 -12.40 0.36 0.26
N ILE A 15 -12.05 -0.51 1.21
CA ILE A 15 -11.06 -0.21 2.25
C ILE A 15 -9.66 -0.07 1.64
N VAL A 16 -9.24 -1.02 0.79
CA VAL A 16 -7.92 -1.04 0.15
C VAL A 16 -7.73 0.15 -0.79
N LEU A 17 -8.77 0.63 -1.46
CA LEU A 17 -8.66 1.75 -2.39
C LEU A 17 -8.96 3.11 -1.73
N GLY A 18 -9.98 3.18 -0.89
CA GLY A 18 -10.46 4.43 -0.32
C GLY A 18 -9.59 4.95 0.82
N SER A 19 -9.16 4.07 1.72
CA SER A 19 -8.38 4.48 2.89
C SER A 19 -7.02 5.13 2.55
N PRO A 20 -6.22 4.57 1.61
CA PRO A 20 -4.94 5.16 1.24
C PRO A 20 -5.10 6.42 0.40
N LEU A 21 -6.18 6.53 -0.38
CA LEU A 21 -6.46 7.71 -1.18
C LEU A 21 -6.67 8.94 -0.30
N MET A 22 -7.39 8.79 0.82
CA MET A 22 -7.57 9.87 1.78
C MET A 22 -6.23 10.29 2.43
N PHE A 23 -5.37 9.33 2.73
CA PHE A 23 -4.03 9.61 3.25
C PHE A 23 -3.13 10.28 2.20
N GLY A 24 -3.18 9.83 0.95
CA GLY A 24 -2.48 10.47 -0.17
C GLY A 24 -2.96 11.91 -0.40
N ALA A 25 -4.28 12.14 -0.36
CA ALA A 25 -4.88 13.46 -0.56
C ALA A 25 -4.43 14.48 0.50
N ALA A 26 -4.08 14.05 1.71
CA ALA A 26 -3.51 14.92 2.73
C ALA A 26 -2.23 15.63 2.26
N HIS A 27 -1.48 15.05 1.32
CA HIS A 27 -0.25 15.62 0.78
C HIS A 27 -0.47 16.67 -0.32
N LEU A 28 -1.71 16.87 -0.78
CA LEU A 28 -2.02 17.92 -1.77
C LEU A 28 -1.65 19.32 -1.28
N HIS A 29 -1.58 19.53 0.04
CA HIS A 29 -1.16 20.80 0.62
C HIS A 29 0.27 21.22 0.22
N HIS A 30 1.17 20.26 -0.07
CA HIS A 30 2.53 20.55 -0.53
C HIS A 30 2.55 21.30 -1.87
N PHE A 31 1.47 21.26 -2.65
CA PHE A 31 1.39 22.04 -3.89
C PHE A 31 1.56 23.54 -3.60
N MET A 32 0.80 24.04 -2.63
CA MET A 32 0.88 25.45 -2.23
C MET A 32 2.22 25.79 -1.61
N GLU A 33 2.81 24.86 -0.87
CA GLU A 33 4.16 25.01 -0.31
C GLU A 33 5.21 25.15 -1.42
N TYR A 34 5.21 24.27 -2.42
CA TYR A 34 6.18 24.32 -3.52
C TYR A 34 6.07 25.61 -4.33
N VAL A 35 4.84 26.05 -4.64
CA VAL A 35 4.63 27.30 -5.38
C VAL A 35 5.11 28.51 -4.56
N ARG A 36 4.88 28.53 -3.24
CA ARG A 36 5.37 29.60 -2.36
C ARG A 36 6.91 29.64 -2.26
N HIS A 37 7.56 28.49 -2.36
CA HIS A 37 9.02 28.38 -2.37
C HIS A 37 9.64 28.59 -3.77
N GLY A 38 8.88 29.10 -4.73
CA GLY A 38 9.39 29.51 -6.04
C GLY A 38 9.51 28.39 -7.07
N ARG A 39 9.01 27.18 -6.79
CA ARG A 39 8.92 26.12 -7.81
C ARG A 39 7.81 26.46 -8.81
N SER A 40 8.04 26.16 -10.08
CA SER A 40 7.02 26.37 -11.12
C SER A 40 5.75 25.58 -10.79
N PRO A 41 4.53 26.10 -11.05
CA PRO A 41 3.29 25.36 -10.79
C PRO A 41 3.23 24.00 -11.50
N LYS A 42 3.86 23.88 -12.67
CA LYS A 42 3.94 22.61 -13.42
C LYS A 42 4.77 21.57 -12.67
N ASP A 43 5.95 21.95 -12.20
CA ASP A 43 6.84 21.02 -11.46
C ASP A 43 6.26 20.67 -10.10
N ALA A 44 5.61 21.63 -9.44
CA ALA A 44 4.89 21.41 -8.19
C ALA A 44 3.75 20.40 -8.38
N ALA A 45 2.92 20.58 -9.42
CA ALA A 45 1.83 19.67 -9.74
C ALA A 45 2.35 18.26 -10.06
N LEU A 46 3.43 18.14 -10.84
CA LEU A 46 4.03 16.85 -11.17
C LEU A 46 4.54 16.13 -9.92
N THR A 47 5.23 16.84 -9.04
CA THR A 47 5.80 16.28 -7.81
C THR A 47 4.70 15.82 -6.86
N VAL A 48 3.69 16.65 -6.61
CA VAL A 48 2.58 16.33 -5.71
C VAL A 48 1.70 15.23 -6.31
N GLY A 49 1.47 15.25 -7.62
CA GLY A 49 0.76 14.18 -8.32
C GLY A 49 1.47 12.84 -8.19
N PHE A 50 2.79 12.83 -8.36
CA PHE A 50 3.61 11.63 -8.12
C PHE A 50 3.51 11.16 -6.67
N GLN A 51 3.67 12.07 -5.70
CA GLN A 51 3.56 11.78 -4.28
C GLN A 51 2.19 11.20 -3.92
N LEU A 52 1.11 11.75 -4.47
CA LEU A 52 -0.26 11.27 -4.28
C LEU A 52 -0.41 9.83 -4.78
N ILE A 53 -0.01 9.55 -6.03
CA ILE A 53 -0.12 8.22 -6.65
C ILE A 53 0.70 7.21 -5.86
N TYR A 54 1.96 7.53 -5.62
CA TYR A 54 2.92 6.63 -5.00
C TYR A 54 2.52 6.30 -3.55
N THR A 55 2.15 7.32 -2.76
CA THR A 55 1.69 7.14 -1.37
C THR A 55 0.39 6.33 -1.32
N SER A 56 -0.54 6.57 -2.26
CA SER A 56 -1.80 5.84 -2.31
C SER A 56 -1.57 4.35 -2.67
N LEU A 57 -0.70 4.06 -3.62
CA LEU A 57 -0.35 2.68 -3.99
C LEU A 57 0.29 1.91 -2.84
N PHE A 58 1.22 2.56 -2.12
CA PHE A 58 1.90 1.94 -0.98
C PHE A 58 0.96 1.74 0.20
N GLY A 59 0.08 2.70 0.46
CA GLY A 59 -0.96 2.54 1.48
C GLY A 59 -1.97 1.45 1.10
N ALA A 60 -2.29 1.28 -0.18
CA ALA A 60 -3.16 0.19 -0.66
C ALA A 60 -2.51 -1.17 -0.43
N TYR A 61 -1.21 -1.30 -0.74
CA TYR A 61 -0.45 -2.51 -0.43
C TYR A 61 -0.40 -2.81 1.07
N ALA A 62 -0.05 -1.83 1.91
CA ALA A 62 -0.03 -2.01 3.36
C ALA A 62 -1.40 -2.39 3.94
N THR A 63 -2.47 -1.75 3.44
CA THR A 63 -3.85 -2.06 3.82
C THR A 63 -4.25 -3.47 3.39
N PHE A 64 -3.89 -3.88 2.18
CA PHE A 64 -4.12 -5.23 1.69
C PHE A 64 -3.45 -6.28 2.58
N ILE A 65 -2.17 -6.09 2.94
CA ILE A 65 -1.46 -7.00 3.84
C ILE A 65 -2.12 -7.03 5.21
N PHE A 66 -2.52 -5.88 5.74
CA PHE A 66 -3.23 -5.82 7.02
C PHE A 66 -4.54 -6.59 6.99
N LEU A 67 -5.34 -6.43 5.94
CA LEU A 67 -6.61 -7.15 5.79
C LEU A 67 -6.40 -8.66 5.68
N ARG A 68 -5.35 -9.10 5.00
CA ARG A 68 -5.04 -10.53 4.82
C ARG A 68 -4.45 -11.18 6.07
N THR A 69 -3.57 -10.48 6.78
CA THR A 69 -2.85 -11.04 7.93
C THR A 69 -3.53 -10.76 9.27
N GLY A 70 -4.30 -9.67 9.39
CA GLY A 70 -4.96 -9.24 10.63
C GLY A 70 -4.01 -8.84 11.77
N HIS A 71 -2.73 -8.62 11.46
CA HIS A 71 -1.70 -8.30 12.47
C HIS A 71 -1.17 -6.88 12.29
N PHE A 72 -1.11 -6.14 13.40
CA PHE A 72 -0.52 -4.80 13.42
C PHE A 72 0.97 -4.81 13.08
N VAL A 73 1.70 -5.84 13.51
CA VAL A 73 3.13 -5.99 13.22
C VAL A 73 3.36 -6.09 11.70
N SER A 74 2.51 -6.81 10.97
CA SER A 74 2.63 -6.96 9.51
C SER A 74 2.52 -5.63 8.77
N ILE A 75 1.50 -4.82 9.09
CA ILE A 75 1.32 -3.50 8.47
C ILE A 75 2.46 -2.54 8.84
N PHE A 76 2.93 -2.59 10.09
CA PHE A 76 4.05 -1.77 10.53
C PHE A 76 5.33 -2.09 9.76
N LEU A 77 5.69 -3.37 9.64
CA LEU A 77 6.89 -3.80 8.91
C LEU A 77 6.82 -3.46 7.42
N VAL A 78 5.67 -3.71 6.78
CA VAL A 78 5.48 -3.36 5.36
C VAL A 78 5.57 -1.87 5.15
N HIS A 79 4.95 -1.06 6.01
CA HIS A 79 5.00 0.39 5.89
C HIS A 79 6.43 0.93 6.08
N MET A 80 7.14 0.43 7.09
CA MET A 80 8.55 0.76 7.32
C MET A 80 9.40 0.40 6.10
N PHE A 81 9.25 -0.82 5.56
CA PHE A 81 10.00 -1.27 4.39
C PHE A 81 9.73 -0.38 3.17
N CYS A 82 8.47 -0.07 2.90
CA CYS A 82 8.08 0.85 1.82
C CYS A 82 8.74 2.23 1.96
N ASN A 83 8.76 2.80 3.17
CA ASN A 83 9.39 4.10 3.42
C ASN A 83 10.92 4.06 3.29
N VAL A 84 11.56 2.96 3.68
CA VAL A 84 13.01 2.77 3.55
C VAL A 84 13.42 2.60 2.08
N MET A 85 12.69 1.77 1.33
CA MET A 85 13.06 1.45 -0.05
C MET A 85 12.72 2.58 -1.03
N GLY A 86 11.62 3.31 -0.80
CA GLY A 86 11.25 4.40 -1.67
C GLY A 86 10.89 3.93 -3.09
N PHE A 87 10.88 4.88 -4.02
CA PHE A 87 10.63 4.59 -5.43
C PHE A 87 11.91 4.02 -6.05
N PRO A 88 11.82 3.01 -6.94
CA PRO A 88 13.00 2.43 -7.57
C PRO A 88 13.87 3.51 -8.22
N ASP A 89 15.15 3.53 -7.87
CA ASP A 89 16.10 4.42 -8.51
C ASP A 89 16.34 3.93 -9.95
N LEU A 90 16.02 4.78 -10.92
CA LEU A 90 16.21 4.55 -12.36
C LEU A 90 17.37 5.38 -12.94
N THR A 91 18.16 6.04 -12.09
CA THR A 91 19.29 6.88 -12.53
C THR A 91 20.38 6.08 -13.23
N PHE A 92 20.43 4.75 -13.09
CA PHE A 92 21.38 3.90 -13.80
C PHE A 92 21.18 3.87 -15.33
N PHE A 93 20.07 4.41 -15.85
CA PHE A 93 19.90 4.61 -17.29
C PHE A 93 20.68 5.81 -17.82
N ASN A 94 21.10 6.74 -16.95
CA ASN A 94 21.96 7.86 -17.35
C ASN A 94 23.39 7.35 -17.61
N PRO A 95 23.98 7.58 -18.81
CA PRO A 95 25.36 7.20 -19.12
C PRO A 95 26.42 7.77 -18.17
N GLU A 96 26.13 8.90 -17.52
CA GLU A 96 27.03 9.53 -16.55
C GLU A 96 27.05 8.82 -15.18
N ASN A 97 26.10 7.92 -14.93
CA ASN A 97 26.03 7.18 -13.69
C ASN A 97 27.03 6.00 -13.71
N GLY A 98 27.81 5.83 -12.64
CA GLY A 98 28.74 4.70 -12.48
C GLY A 98 28.07 3.32 -12.51
N LEU A 99 26.75 3.25 -12.28
CA LEU A 99 25.95 2.02 -12.38
C LEU A 99 25.49 1.69 -13.80
N HIS A 100 25.67 2.60 -14.77
CA HIS A 100 25.24 2.41 -16.16
C HIS A 100 25.80 1.14 -16.84
N PRO A 101 27.04 0.70 -16.59
CA PRO A 101 27.53 -0.59 -17.10
C PRO A 101 26.70 -1.80 -16.64
N TYR A 102 26.08 -1.72 -15.46
CA TYR A 102 25.30 -2.80 -14.85
C TYR A 102 23.80 -2.69 -15.12
N ARG A 103 23.35 -1.74 -15.95
CA ARG A 103 21.92 -1.45 -16.19
C ARG A 103 21.06 -2.66 -16.58
N ILE A 104 21.60 -3.59 -17.36
CA ILE A 104 20.88 -4.80 -17.79
C ILE A 104 20.69 -5.76 -16.60
N VAL A 105 21.71 -5.87 -15.74
CA VAL A 105 21.64 -6.70 -14.52
C VAL A 105 20.65 -6.08 -13.53
N LEU A 106 20.70 -4.76 -13.32
CA LEU A 106 19.76 -4.04 -12.46
C LEU A 106 18.32 -4.15 -12.96
N LEU A 107 18.10 -3.97 -14.26
CA LEU A 107 16.79 -4.16 -14.88
C LEU A 107 16.30 -5.60 -14.73
N GLY A 108 17.17 -6.59 -14.97
CA GLY A 108 16.87 -8.00 -14.75
C GLY A 108 16.47 -8.28 -13.29
N ALA A 109 17.20 -7.73 -12.32
CA ALA A 109 16.90 -7.87 -10.90
C ALA A 109 15.53 -7.26 -10.53
N TYR A 110 15.18 -6.09 -11.09
CA TYR A 110 13.85 -5.51 -10.90
C TYR A 110 12.74 -6.39 -11.50
N LEU A 111 12.90 -6.87 -12.73
CA LEU A 111 11.89 -7.71 -13.38
C LEU A 111 11.70 -9.04 -12.64
N ILE A 112 12.79 -9.68 -12.21
CA ILE A 112 12.77 -10.91 -11.41
C ILE A 112 12.10 -10.64 -10.06
N GLY A 113 12.43 -9.52 -9.40
CA GLY A 113 11.83 -9.11 -8.14
C GLY A 113 10.31 -8.89 -8.25
N ILE A 114 9.86 -8.16 -9.28
CA ILE A 114 8.44 -7.93 -9.55
C ILE A 114 7.72 -9.25 -9.83
N TYR A 115 8.31 -10.12 -10.66
CA TYR A 115 7.75 -11.42 -10.96
C TYR A 115 7.63 -12.28 -9.71
N GLY A 116 8.70 -12.42 -8.93
CA GLY A 116 8.71 -13.17 -7.67
C GLY A 116 7.68 -12.63 -6.68
N PHE A 117 7.65 -11.31 -6.48
CA PHE A 117 6.66 -10.65 -5.64
C PHE A 117 5.23 -10.96 -6.08
N SER A 118 4.92 -10.81 -7.38
CA SER A 118 3.57 -11.06 -7.91
C SER A 118 3.10 -12.51 -7.72
N ARG A 119 4.03 -13.48 -7.78
CA ARG A 119 3.72 -14.91 -7.59
C ARG A 119 3.59 -15.29 -6.12
N LEU A 120 4.38 -14.67 -5.26
CA LEU A 120 4.45 -14.99 -3.83
C LEU A 120 3.47 -14.18 -2.97
N LEU A 121 2.96 -13.05 -3.46
CA LEU A 121 2.08 -12.17 -2.70
C LEU A 121 0.85 -12.91 -2.17
N MET A 122 0.11 -13.62 -3.03
CA MET A 122 -1.08 -14.36 -2.60
C MET A 122 -0.78 -15.53 -1.65
N PRO A 123 0.12 -16.48 -1.98
CA PRO A 123 0.35 -17.63 -1.11
C PRO A 123 0.98 -17.25 0.25
N LEU A 124 1.88 -16.26 0.28
CA LEU A 124 2.48 -15.82 1.54
C LEU A 124 1.56 -14.94 2.37
N THR A 125 0.44 -14.47 1.83
CA THR A 125 -0.54 -13.67 2.59
C THR A 125 -1.83 -14.44 2.81
N GLU A 126 -1.77 -15.78 2.79
CA GLU A 126 -2.93 -16.61 3.07
C GLU A 126 -3.36 -16.49 4.54
N PRO A 127 -4.60 -16.04 4.86
CA PRO A 127 -5.03 -15.78 6.23
C PRO A 127 -4.91 -16.99 7.16
N ALA A 128 -5.05 -18.20 6.60
CA ALA A 128 -4.89 -19.45 7.34
C ALA A 128 -3.50 -19.61 7.99
N ILE A 129 -2.46 -18.96 7.44
CA ILE A 129 -1.10 -19.00 7.98
C ILE A 129 -0.98 -18.15 9.25
N TYR A 130 -1.81 -17.11 9.38
CA TYR A 130 -1.61 -16.04 10.35
C TYR A 130 -2.53 -16.10 11.56
N SER A 131 -3.58 -16.93 11.56
CA SER A 131 -4.48 -17.21 12.71
C SER A 131 -4.68 -15.99 13.63
N SER A 132 -5.22 -14.89 13.09
CA SER A 132 -5.17 -13.62 13.80
C SER A 132 -6.33 -13.45 14.79
N GLU A 133 -5.99 -13.03 15.99
CA GLU A 133 -6.95 -12.69 17.05
C GLU A 133 -7.88 -11.55 16.64
N MET A 134 -7.41 -10.60 15.81
CA MET A 134 -8.19 -9.44 15.39
C MET A 134 -9.41 -9.84 14.55
N TRP A 135 -9.26 -10.82 13.66
CA TRP A 135 -10.39 -11.33 12.88
C TRP A 135 -11.28 -12.21 13.74
N ASN A 136 -10.72 -13.01 14.65
CA ASN A 136 -11.49 -13.83 15.59
C ASN A 136 -12.41 -12.97 16.48
N VAL A 137 -11.92 -11.84 16.99
CA VAL A 137 -12.71 -10.89 17.80
C VAL A 137 -13.79 -10.22 16.96
N THR A 138 -13.49 -9.87 15.70
CA THR A 138 -14.48 -9.27 14.79
C THR A 138 -15.59 -10.26 14.44
N VAL A 139 -15.25 -11.53 14.19
CA VAL A 139 -16.23 -12.61 13.95
C VAL A 139 -17.04 -12.88 15.20
N SER A 140 -16.43 -12.96 16.39
CA SER A 140 -17.14 -13.17 17.65
C SER A 140 -18.09 -12.02 17.99
N ALA A 141 -17.69 -10.76 17.75
CA ALA A 141 -18.58 -9.62 17.87
C ALA A 141 -19.75 -9.71 16.89
N LYS A 142 -19.47 -10.13 15.64
CA LYS A 142 -20.50 -10.35 14.64
C LYS A 142 -21.45 -11.48 15.02
N GLU A 143 -20.98 -12.59 15.57
CA GLU A 143 -21.81 -13.72 16.04
C GLU A 143 -22.75 -13.33 17.19
N HIS A 144 -22.33 -12.42 18.06
CA HIS A 144 -23.20 -11.86 19.10
C HIS A 144 -24.25 -10.87 18.54
N GLU A 145 -24.08 -10.37 17.30
CA GLU A 145 -25.09 -9.58 16.56
C GLU A 145 -25.83 -10.40 15.47
N LEU A 146 -25.32 -11.57 15.05
CA LEU A 146 -25.78 -12.41 13.93
C LEU A 146 -26.80 -13.50 14.33
N VAL A 147 -27.77 -13.18 15.18
CA VAL A 147 -29.04 -13.94 15.20
C VAL A 147 -30.01 -13.44 14.11
N PHE A 148 -29.64 -12.40 13.33
CA PHE A 148 -30.43 -11.95 12.18
C PHE A 148 -29.59 -11.87 10.89
N ARG A 149 -29.83 -12.84 10.01
CA ARG A 149 -29.52 -12.86 8.56
C ARG A 149 -28.04 -12.91 8.15
N PHE A 150 -27.54 -14.11 7.84
CA PHE A 150 -26.58 -14.30 6.74
C PHE A 150 -26.52 -15.79 6.34
N THR A 151 -27.64 -16.31 5.83
CA THR A 151 -27.58 -17.46 4.92
C THR A 151 -27.39 -16.90 3.52
N GLU A 152 -26.41 -17.45 2.79
CA GLU A 152 -26.15 -17.24 1.35
C GLU A 152 -25.34 -15.99 0.98
N THR A 153 -24.01 -16.15 0.87
CA THR A 153 -23.29 -16.20 -0.42
C THR A 153 -21.79 -16.05 -0.20
N LEU A 154 -21.08 -17.18 -0.29
CA LEU A 154 -19.68 -17.29 -0.69
C LEU A 154 -19.61 -18.44 -1.69
#